data_AF-A0A933PHJ9-F1
#
_entry.id   AF-A0A933PHJ9-F1
#
_cell.length_a   1.000
_cell.length_b   1.000
_cell.length_c   1.000
_cell.angle_alpha   90.00
_cell.angle_beta   90.00
_cell.angle_gamma   90.00
#
_symmetry.space_group_name_H-M   'P 1'
#
loop_
_entity.id
_entity.type
_entity.pdbx_description
1 polymer ?
#
loop_
_entity_poly.entity_id
_entity_poly.type
_entity_poly.pdbx_seq_one_letter_code
_entity_poly.pdbx_strand_id
1 'polypeptide(L)'
;MSATAGATAGTRVYLEVGTKRVFAVVVDHPGWARSGRTAEAALAALTEYEPRYAPVALRAGHPLPRGAGDRLDVVAEVPGTTTTDFGAPDRALDADRAGLPADDAARLADLLAACWATLDD
;
A
#
# COMPACT_ATOMS: atom_id res chain seq x y z
N MET A 1 14.43 23.17 -7.20
CA MET A 1 15.78 22.76 -6.73
C MET A 1 15.95 21.29 -7.04
N SER A 2 17.13 20.93 -7.50
CA SER A 2 17.46 19.76 -8.31
C SER A 2 17.01 18.40 -7.75
N ALA A 3 16.50 17.56 -8.66
CA ALA A 3 16.30 16.14 -8.44
C ALA A 3 17.67 15.44 -8.38
N THR A 4 18.03 14.97 -7.19
CA THR A 4 19.08 13.96 -7.04
C THR A 4 18.46 12.63 -7.43
N ALA A 5 19.05 11.93 -8.41
CA ALA A 5 18.75 10.53 -8.68
C ALA A 5 19.14 9.69 -7.45
N GLY A 6 18.22 9.57 -6.49
CA GLY A 6 18.38 8.77 -5.29
C GLY A 6 18.10 7.31 -5.60
N ALA A 7 18.83 6.40 -4.94
CA ALA A 7 18.55 4.98 -4.95
C ALA A 7 17.04 4.74 -4.85
N THR A 8 16.47 3.92 -5.75
CA THR A 8 15.02 3.68 -5.83
C THR A 8 14.51 3.34 -4.44
N ALA A 9 13.80 4.28 -3.81
CA ALA A 9 13.24 4.09 -2.49
C ALA A 9 12.31 2.86 -2.55
N GLY A 10 12.32 2.04 -1.49
CA GLY A 10 11.43 0.89 -1.43
C GLY A 10 9.97 1.32 -1.43
N THR A 11 9.07 0.40 -1.78
CA THR A 11 7.62 0.61 -1.66
C THR A 11 7.29 0.78 -0.18
N ARG A 12 6.79 1.95 0.20
CA ARG A 12 6.50 2.30 1.59
C ARG A 12 5.28 1.53 2.07
N VAL A 13 5.45 0.82 3.17
CA VAL A 13 4.43 -0.04 3.78
C VAL A 13 4.31 0.30 5.26
N TYR A 14 3.10 0.27 5.81
CA TYR A 14 2.92 0.19 7.25
C TYR A 14 2.35 -1.16 7.65
N LEU A 15 2.65 -1.58 8.88
CA LEU A 15 2.08 -2.77 9.48
C LEU A 15 0.99 -2.41 10.48
N GLU A 16 -0.19 -2.99 10.33
CA GLU A 16 -1.25 -2.97 11.33
C GLU A 16 -1.26 -4.31 12.05
N VAL A 17 -0.89 -4.32 13.33
CA VAL A 17 -0.55 -5.53 14.09
C VAL A 17 -1.66 -5.86 15.09
N GLY A 18 -2.51 -6.82 14.74
CA GLY A 18 -3.51 -7.41 15.63
C GLY A 18 -2.95 -8.57 16.46
N THR A 19 -3.80 -9.22 17.25
CA THR A 19 -3.43 -10.39 18.08
C THR A 19 -3.41 -11.70 17.28
N LYS A 20 -4.16 -11.77 16.18
CA LYS A 20 -4.31 -12.96 15.32
C LYS A 20 -3.78 -12.74 13.91
N ARG A 21 -3.76 -11.49 13.46
CA ARG A 21 -3.44 -11.10 12.08
C ARG A 21 -2.56 -9.85 12.07
N VAL A 22 -1.70 -9.78 11.07
CA VAL A 22 -0.97 -8.56 10.70
C VAL A 22 -1.34 -8.19 9.28
N PHE A 23 -1.60 -6.91 9.01
CA PHE A 23 -1.76 -6.38 7.66
C PHE A 23 -0.52 -5.58 7.28
N ALA A 24 0.00 -5.83 6.08
CA ALA A 24 0.93 -4.97 5.39
C ALA A 24 0.15 -4.15 4.36
N VAL A 25 0.22 -2.82 4.46
CA VAL A 25 -0.57 -1.89 3.62
C VAL A 25 0.39 -0.90 2.95
N VAL A 26 0.32 -0.80 1.61
CA VAL A 26 1.13 0.15 0.86
C VAL A 26 0.55 1.56 1.02
N VAL A 27 1.39 2.49 1.49
CA VAL A 27 0.97 3.86 1.81
C VAL A 27 0.52 4.62 0.57
N ASP A 28 1.29 4.51 -0.51
CA ASP A 28 1.10 5.36 -1.69
C ASP A 28 0.21 4.71 -2.77
N HIS A 29 -0.40 3.55 -2.50
CA HIS A 29 -1.17 2.76 -3.46
C HIS A 29 -2.46 2.20 -2.82
N PRO A 30 -3.60 2.91 -2.96
CA PRO A 30 -4.83 2.54 -2.29
C PRO A 30 -5.29 1.14 -2.70
N GLY A 31 -5.70 0.34 -1.72
CA GLY A 31 -6.20 -1.02 -1.90
C GLY A 31 -5.10 -2.10 -2.01
N TRP A 32 -3.82 -1.74 -2.13
CA TRP A 32 -2.74 -2.73 -2.10
C TRP A 32 -2.34 -3.06 -0.66
N ALA A 33 -3.03 -4.06 -0.09
CA ALA A 33 -2.82 -4.51 1.28
C ALA A 33 -2.94 -6.03 1.38
N ARG A 34 -2.12 -6.71 2.18
CA ARG A 34 -2.24 -8.17 2.41
C ARG A 34 -2.01 -8.53 3.87
N SER A 35 -2.71 -9.57 4.32
CA SER A 35 -2.62 -10.05 5.70
C SER A 35 -1.83 -11.34 5.81
N GLY A 36 -1.13 -11.49 6.93
CA GLY A 36 -0.49 -12.73 7.37
C GLY A 36 -0.74 -13.01 8.84
N ARG A 37 -0.31 -14.18 9.32
CA ARG A 37 -0.27 -14.48 10.77
C ARG A 37 0.89 -13.77 11.48
N THR A 38 1.88 -13.32 10.72
CA THR A 38 3.04 -12.55 11.18
C THR A 38 3.32 -11.42 10.20
N ALA A 39 4.19 -10.48 10.59
CA ALA A 39 4.64 -9.40 9.73
C ALA A 39 5.31 -9.92 8.46
N GLU A 40 6.20 -10.91 8.58
CA GLU A 40 6.92 -11.51 7.45
C GLU A 40 5.95 -12.18 6.48
N ALA A 41 4.94 -12.90 7.00
CA ALA A 41 3.92 -13.52 6.17
C ALA A 41 3.04 -12.49 5.44
N ALA A 42 2.71 -11.37 6.10
CA ALA A 42 1.94 -10.30 5.51
C ALA A 42 2.72 -9.61 4.38
N LEU A 43 4.01 -9.31 4.60
CA LEU A 43 4.90 -8.72 3.62
C LEU A 43 5.15 -9.66 2.43
N ALA A 44 5.40 -10.95 2.67
CA ALA A 44 5.56 -11.93 1.59
C ALA A 44 4.30 -12.04 0.72
N ALA A 45 3.12 -12.07 1.35
CA ALA A 45 1.85 -12.07 0.62
C ALA A 45 1.64 -10.77 -0.17
N LEU A 46 2.10 -9.63 0.35
CA LEU A 46 2.01 -8.34 -0.34
C LEU A 46 2.90 -8.31 -1.60
N THR A 47 4.13 -8.83 -1.50
CA THR A 47 5.04 -9.04 -2.63
C THR A 47 4.44 -9.95 -3.69
N GLU A 48 3.92 -11.12 -3.29
CA GLU A 48 3.26 -12.07 -4.21
C GLU A 48 2.04 -11.44 -4.92
N TYR A 49 1.39 -10.47 -4.27
CA TYR A 49 0.24 -9.78 -4.83
C TYR A 49 0.58 -8.66 -5.83
N GLU A 50 1.84 -8.21 -5.93
CA GLU A 50 2.25 -7.14 -6.85
C GLU A 50 1.71 -7.34 -8.27
N PRO A 51 1.85 -8.51 -8.93
CA PRO A 51 1.41 -8.68 -10.31
C PRO A 51 -0.11 -8.51 -10.49
N ARG A 52 -0.88 -8.70 -9.42
CA ARG A 52 -2.33 -8.54 -9.43
C ARG A 52 -2.76 -7.09 -9.19
N TYR A 53 -1.95 -6.29 -8.51
CA TYR A 53 -2.20 -4.85 -8.37
C TYR A 53 -1.65 -4.04 -9.56
N ALA A 54 -0.57 -4.50 -10.20
CA ALA A 54 0.07 -3.78 -11.32
C ALA A 54 -0.88 -3.30 -12.44
N PRO A 55 -1.94 -4.05 -12.85
CA PRO A 55 -2.90 -3.57 -13.84
C PRO A 55 -3.68 -2.32 -13.41
N VAL A 56 -3.99 -2.18 -12.12
CA VAL A 56 -4.66 -0.98 -11.57
C VAL A 56 -3.75 0.24 -11.73
N ALA A 57 -2.50 0.10 -11.30
CA ALA A 57 -1.50 1.17 -11.38
C ALA A 57 -1.24 1.59 -12.83
N LEU A 58 -1.19 0.62 -13.75
CA LEU A 58 -1.08 0.88 -15.18
C LEU A 58 -2.31 1.61 -15.74
N ARG A 59 -3.52 1.18 -15.38
CA ARG A 59 -4.79 1.80 -15.81
C ARG A 59 -4.90 3.25 -15.33
N ALA A 60 -4.40 3.55 -14.14
CA ALA A 60 -4.34 4.89 -13.57
C ALA A 60 -3.26 5.78 -14.21
N GLY A 61 -2.44 5.28 -15.15
CA GLY A 61 -1.33 6.03 -15.74
C GLY A 61 -0.10 6.18 -14.82
N HIS A 62 -0.04 5.40 -13.74
CA HIS A 62 1.02 5.43 -12.73
C HIS A 62 1.64 4.04 -12.53
N PRO A 63 2.28 3.46 -13.56
CA PRO A 63 2.79 2.09 -13.51
C PRO A 63 3.79 1.90 -12.36
N LEU A 64 3.72 0.75 -11.71
CA LEU A 64 4.68 0.39 -10.68
C LEU A 64 6.09 0.26 -11.29
N PRO A 65 7.15 0.67 -10.57
CA PRO A 65 8.50 0.26 -10.87
C PRO A 65 8.60 -1.28 -10.94
N ARG A 66 9.48 -1.80 -11.79
CA ARG A 66 9.72 -3.24 -11.86
C ARG A 66 10.23 -3.75 -10.49
N GLY A 67 9.56 -4.75 -9.94
CA GLY A 67 9.92 -5.33 -8.63
C GLY A 67 9.51 -4.42 -7.48
N ALA A 68 8.40 -3.68 -7.61
CA ALA A 68 7.91 -2.82 -6.54
C ALA A 68 7.58 -3.62 -5.27
N GLY A 69 7.20 -4.89 -5.39
CA GLY A 69 7.00 -5.81 -4.29
C GLY A 69 8.30 -6.40 -3.72
N ASP A 70 9.42 -6.34 -4.44
CA ASP A 70 10.68 -6.98 -4.03
C ASP A 70 11.41 -6.20 -2.93
N ARG A 71 11.15 -4.89 -2.83
CA ARG A 71 11.75 -4.00 -1.83
C ARG A 71 10.68 -3.22 -1.10
N LEU A 72 10.18 -3.80 -0.01
CA LEU A 72 9.24 -3.16 0.90
C LEU A 72 9.99 -2.42 2.00
N ASP A 73 9.62 -1.17 2.26
CA ASP A 73 10.16 -0.33 3.32
C ASP A 73 9.09 -0.13 4.40
N VAL A 74 9.28 -0.76 5.56
CA VAL A 74 8.33 -0.63 6.68
C VAL A 74 8.55 0.71 7.37
N VAL A 75 7.68 1.68 7.07
CA VAL A 75 7.81 3.06 7.57
C VAL A 75 7.08 3.30 8.89
N ALA A 76 6.19 2.39 9.28
CA ALA A 76 5.45 2.47 10.54
C ALA A 76 4.88 1.10 10.94
N GLU A 77 4.70 0.91 12.24
CA GLU A 77 3.88 -0.16 12.80
C GLU A 77 2.85 0.45 13.75
N VAL A 78 1.60 0.03 13.62
CA VAL A 78 0.48 0.53 14.44
C VAL A 78 -0.28 -0.63 15.09
N PRO A 79 -0.76 -0.48 16.33
CA PRO A 79 -1.59 -1.49 16.97
C PRO A 79 -2.93 -1.65 16.24
N GLY A 80 -3.24 -2.87 15.83
CA GLY A 80 -4.53 -3.24 15.27
C GLY A 80 -5.66 -3.22 16.30
N THR A 81 -6.85 -3.59 15.85
CA THR A 81 -8.06 -3.72 16.65
C THR A 81 -8.67 -5.11 16.47
N THR A 82 -9.84 -5.30 17.08
CA THR A 82 -10.73 -6.42 16.78
C THR A 82 -11.10 -6.51 15.30
N THR A 83 -11.15 -5.39 14.55
CA THR A 83 -11.40 -5.37 13.09
C THR A 83 -10.23 -5.99 12.32
N THR A 84 -8.99 -5.63 12.71
CA THR A 84 -7.77 -6.26 12.18
C THR A 84 -7.82 -7.78 12.37
N ASP A 85 -8.16 -8.21 13.58
CA ASP A 85 -8.25 -9.63 13.94
C ASP A 85 -9.41 -10.35 13.24
N PHE A 86 -10.49 -9.63 12.93
CA PHE A 86 -11.60 -10.14 12.11
C PHE A 86 -11.18 -10.33 10.65
N GLY A 87 -10.26 -9.50 10.14
CA GLY A 87 -9.66 -9.64 8.83
C GLY A 87 -9.84 -8.45 7.90
N ALA A 88 -9.93 -7.24 8.43
CA ALA A 88 -9.88 -6.01 7.65
C ALA A 88 -8.96 -4.97 8.31
N PRO A 89 -8.16 -4.21 7.55
CA PRO A 89 -7.41 -3.09 8.10
C PRO A 89 -8.37 -1.97 8.53
N ASP A 90 -8.10 -1.32 9.66
CA ASP A 90 -8.94 -0.24 10.19
C ASP A 90 -8.18 0.95 10.78
N ARG A 91 -6.84 0.95 10.67
CA ARG A 91 -5.98 2.03 11.13
C ARG A 91 -5.55 2.92 9.97
N ALA A 92 -5.67 4.23 10.21
CA ALA A 92 -5.03 5.27 9.42
C ALA A 92 -3.75 5.73 10.13
N LEU A 93 -2.73 6.08 9.36
CA LEU A 93 -1.54 6.76 9.86
C LEU A 93 -1.88 8.22 10.18
N ASP A 94 -1.14 8.85 11.09
CA ASP A 94 -1.30 10.29 11.32
C ASP A 94 -0.98 11.11 10.07
N ALA A 95 -0.08 10.62 9.21
CA ALA A 95 0.21 11.22 7.91
C ALA A 95 -1.00 11.28 6.98
N ASP A 96 -1.96 10.36 7.10
CA ASP A 96 -3.19 10.35 6.28
C ASP A 96 -4.12 11.53 6.60
N ARG A 97 -3.91 12.19 7.75
CA ARG A 97 -4.65 13.39 8.15
C ARG A 97 -4.03 14.69 7.64
N ALA A 98 -2.80 14.62 7.12
CA ALA A 98 -2.14 15.80 6.58
C ALA A 98 -2.79 16.23 5.26
N GLY A 99 -2.74 17.53 4.98
CA GLY A 99 -3.14 18.03 3.66
C GLY A 99 -2.22 17.46 2.59
N LEU A 100 -2.82 16.90 1.53
CA LEU A 100 -2.08 16.39 0.37
C LEU A 100 -1.85 17.50 -0.66
N PRO A 101 -0.67 17.56 -1.30
CA PRO A 101 -0.48 18.33 -2.52
C PRO A 101 -1.49 17.95 -3.60
N ALA A 102 -1.84 18.89 -4.46
CA ALA A 102 -2.86 18.69 -5.50
C ALA A 102 -2.52 17.52 -6.44
N ASP A 103 -1.26 17.40 -6.84
CA ASP A 103 -0.79 16.33 -7.73
C ASP A 103 -0.88 14.94 -7.07
N ASP A 104 -0.54 14.85 -5.79
CA ASP A 104 -0.64 13.59 -5.04
C ASP A 104 -2.10 13.18 -4.84
N ALA A 105 -2.98 14.15 -4.55
CA ALA A 105 -4.41 13.90 -4.43
C ALA A 105 -5.03 13.43 -5.76
N ALA A 106 -4.63 14.04 -6.89
CA ALA A 106 -5.08 13.62 -8.22
C ALA A 106 -4.63 12.19 -8.53
N ARG A 107 -3.35 11.86 -8.29
CA ARG A 107 -2.82 10.51 -8.46
C ARG A 107 -3.59 9.47 -7.63
N LEU A 108 -3.89 9.76 -6.37
CA LEU A 108 -4.62 8.84 -5.50
C LEU A 108 -6.08 8.67 -5.96
N ALA A 109 -6.71 9.74 -6.46
CA ALA A 109 -8.05 9.67 -7.03
C ALA A 109 -8.08 8.81 -8.31
N ASP A 110 -7.10 8.96 -9.19
CA ASP A 110 -6.96 8.15 -10.41
C ASP A 110 -6.74 6.67 -10.08
N LEU A 111 -5.90 6.37 -9.09
CA LEU A 111 -5.70 5.00 -8.59
C LEU A 111 -6.98 4.41 -8.01
N LEU A 112 -7.74 5.17 -7.21
CA LEU A 112 -9.00 4.71 -6.65
C LEU A 112 -10.04 4.44 -7.74
N ALA A 113 -10.16 5.32 -8.73
CA ALA A 113 -11.05 5.12 -9.87
C ALA A 113 -10.65 3.86 -10.67
N ALA A 114 -9.34 3.64 -10.88
CA ALA A 114 -8.83 2.45 -11.54
C ALA A 114 -9.10 1.17 -10.74
N CYS A 115 -9.01 1.20 -9.40
CA CYS A 115 -9.36 0.06 -8.54
C CYS A 115 -10.80 -0.40 -8.80
N TRP A 116 -11.76 0.53 -8.78
CA TRP A 116 -13.17 0.22 -9.03
C TRP A 116 -13.39 -0.29 -10.45
N ALA A 117 -12.83 0.40 -11.43
CA ALA A 117 -13.02 0.01 -12.81
C ALA A 117 -12.40 -1.36 -13.14
N THR A 118 -11.29 -1.76 -12.48
CA THR A 118 -10.71 -3.10 -12.60
C THR A 118 -11.48 -4.17 -11.80
N LEU A 119 -12.24 -3.78 -10.76
CA LEU A 119 -13.11 -4.70 -10.03
C LEU A 119 -14.39 -5.02 -10.82
N ASP A 120 -14.91 -4.04 -11.56
CA ASP A 120 -16.14 -4.17 -12.35
C ASP A 120 -15.96 -4.96 -13.66
N ASP A 121 -14.71 -5.17 -14.11
CA ASP A 121 -14.34 -5.97 -15.28
C ASP A 121 -14.29 -7.49 -14.94
#